data_AF-A0A6N8BHY0-F1
#
_entry.id   AF-A0A6N8BHY0-F1
#
_cell.length_a   1.000
_cell.length_b   1.000
_cell.length_c   1.000
_cell.angle_alpha   90.00
_cell.angle_beta   90.00
_cell.angle_gamma   90.00
#
_symmetry.space_group_name_H-M   'P 1'
#
loop_
_entity.id
_entity.type
_entity.pdbx_description
1 polymer ?
#
loop_
_entity_poly.entity_id
_entity_poly.type
_entity_poly.pdbx_seq_one_letter_code
_entity_poly.pdbx_strand_id
1 'polypeptide(L)'
;MKFPRATHRAVLCRTKAEAYQALNDARHILQNLGLDLHPEKTRITHVKWGFEFLGYKIKQGKGLKLPKQKIKKKPKLNIYAVPKDKSIKRFIDQIRANTKRKIPLTLKEIIDLINPIIRGWGNYYRKAHVRKLFNRLDRWIIRRLWSHQFKRWRNSGWKKCPAKIIYNQFKLVNLTSLIPSLRSRS
;
A
#
# COMPACT_ATOMS: atom_id res chain seq x y z
N MET A 1 30.04 11.69 -5.89
CA MET A 1 29.53 11.41 -4.53
C MET A 1 28.00 11.30 -4.59
N LYS A 2 27.40 10.10 -4.41
CA LYS A 2 25.94 9.93 -4.45
C LYS A 2 25.38 10.11 -3.04
N PHE A 3 24.72 11.25 -2.78
CA PHE A 3 24.01 11.49 -1.53
C PHE A 3 22.95 10.38 -1.28
N PRO A 4 22.78 9.91 -0.02
CA PRO A 4 21.78 8.90 0.32
C PRO A 4 20.35 9.38 0.02
N ARG A 5 19.55 8.50 -0.59
CA ARG A 5 18.28 8.83 -1.28
C ARG A 5 17.05 9.08 -0.37
N ALA A 6 17.19 9.33 0.93
CA ALA A 6 16.03 9.38 1.83
C ALA A 6 15.95 10.61 2.74
N THR A 7 15.85 11.81 2.16
CA THR A 7 15.59 13.07 2.88
C THR A 7 14.08 13.36 3.01
N HIS A 8 13.26 12.39 3.40
CA HIS A 8 11.83 12.65 3.63
C HIS A 8 11.59 12.91 5.12
N ARG A 9 11.34 14.16 5.49
CA ARG A 9 10.98 14.59 6.84
C ARG A 9 9.57 15.19 6.83
N ALA A 10 8.81 14.98 7.91
CA ALA A 10 7.51 15.59 8.12
C ALA A 10 7.46 16.15 9.54
N VAL A 11 7.06 17.42 9.66
CA VAL A 11 6.87 18.10 10.94
C VAL A 11 5.36 18.30 11.14
N LEU A 12 4.86 17.95 12.31
CA LEU A 12 3.44 18.07 12.65
C LEU A 12 3.26 19.26 13.60
N CYS A 13 2.41 20.20 13.22
CA CYS A 13 2.10 21.41 13.98
C CYS A 13 0.61 21.50 14.29
N ARG A 14 0.23 22.22 15.33
CA ARG A 14 -1.19 22.45 15.68
C ARG A 14 -1.77 23.62 14.90
N THR A 15 -0.99 24.68 14.70
CA THR A 15 -1.42 25.90 14.02
C THR A 15 -0.64 26.15 12.73
N LYS A 16 -1.20 27.00 11.86
CA LYS A 16 -0.51 27.43 10.64
C LYS A 16 0.73 28.28 10.95
N ALA A 17 0.66 29.11 12.02
CA ALA A 17 1.77 29.95 12.46
C ALA A 17 2.97 29.10 12.90
N GLU A 18 2.73 28.10 13.76
CA GLU A 18 3.77 27.12 14.16
C GLU A 18 4.40 26.42 12.95
N ALA A 19 3.60 26.08 11.93
CA ALA A 19 4.12 25.42 10.74
C ALA A 19 5.07 26.32 9.92
N TYR A 20 4.81 27.63 9.86
CA TYR A 20 5.74 28.58 9.23
C TYR A 20 7.01 28.80 10.06
N GLN A 21 6.88 28.89 11.38
CA GLN A 21 8.04 28.99 12.27
C GLN A 21 8.93 27.76 12.13
N ALA A 22 8.36 26.56 12.23
CA ALA A 22 9.11 25.32 12.07
C ALA A 22 9.79 25.19 10.69
N LEU A 23 9.19 25.74 9.64
CA LEU A 23 9.80 25.78 8.31
C LEU A 23 11.02 26.73 8.27
N ASN A 24 10.93 27.90 8.91
CA ASN A 24 12.03 28.85 9.00
C ASN A 24 13.17 28.29 9.85
N ASP A 25 12.87 27.70 11.01
CA ASP A 25 13.86 27.05 11.88
C ASP A 25 14.59 25.92 11.14
N ALA A 26 13.82 25.06 10.45
CA ALA A 26 14.40 24.00 9.64
C ALA A 26 15.30 24.53 8.52
N ARG A 27 14.95 25.66 7.90
CA ARG A 27 15.79 26.31 6.88
C ARG A 27 17.11 26.77 7.48
N HIS A 28 17.09 27.48 8.60
CA HIS A 28 18.30 27.95 9.28
C HIS A 28 19.21 26.80 9.70
N ILE A 29 18.66 25.74 10.31
CA ILE A 29 19.43 24.56 10.73
C ILE A 29 20.07 23.88 9.52
N LEU A 30 19.33 23.70 8.42
CA LEU A 30 19.85 23.02 7.23
C LEU A 30 20.92 23.86 6.52
N GLN A 31 20.76 25.18 6.44
CA GLN A 31 21.76 26.08 5.88
C GLN A 31 23.08 26.01 6.67
N ASN A 32 23.02 25.98 8.00
CA ASN A 32 24.21 25.80 8.84
C ASN A 32 24.91 24.45 8.60
N LEU A 33 24.17 23.44 8.12
CA LEU A 33 24.71 22.13 7.73
C LEU A 33 25.11 22.06 6.25
N GLY A 34 25.06 23.17 5.51
CA GLY A 34 25.36 23.24 4.08
C GLY A 34 24.32 22.53 3.20
N LEU A 35 23.07 22.42 3.65
CA LEU A 35 21.98 21.77 2.94
C LEU A 35 20.85 22.75 2.63
N ASP A 36 20.34 22.72 1.40
CA ASP A 36 19.21 23.55 0.99
C ASP A 36 17.89 22.76 0.92
N LEU A 37 16.81 23.46 1.30
CA LEU A 37 15.45 22.96 1.14
C LEU A 37 14.99 23.14 -0.31
N HIS A 38 14.62 22.04 -0.95
CA HIS A 38 14.08 22.08 -2.29
C HIS A 38 12.65 22.69 -2.26
N PRO A 39 12.38 23.81 -2.98
CA PRO A 39 11.12 24.54 -2.88
C PRO A 39 9.93 23.69 -3.32
N GLU A 40 10.07 22.92 -4.40
CA GLU A 40 8.98 22.07 -4.91
C GLU A 40 8.60 20.89 -4.00
N LYS A 41 9.54 20.43 -3.15
CA LYS A 41 9.31 19.28 -2.26
C LYS A 41 8.76 19.70 -0.90
N THR A 42 8.90 20.97 -0.56
CA THR A 42 8.55 21.51 0.75
C THR A 42 7.15 22.11 0.67
N ARG A 43 6.21 21.55 1.44
CA ARG A 43 4.82 21.99 1.39
C ARG A 43 4.18 21.95 2.78
N ILE A 44 3.51 23.05 3.13
CA ILE A 44 2.63 23.09 4.30
C ILE A 44 1.24 22.64 3.86
N THR A 45 0.71 21.59 4.51
CA THR A 45 -0.62 21.05 4.21
C THR A 45 -1.37 20.70 5.48
N HIS A 46 -2.68 20.92 5.49
CA HIS A 46 -3.53 20.47 6.59
C HIS A 46 -3.94 19.00 6.42
N VAL A 47 -3.95 18.22 7.50
CA VAL A 47 -4.25 16.76 7.50
C VAL A 47 -5.62 16.43 6.91
N LYS A 48 -6.58 17.36 6.96
CA LYS A 48 -7.91 17.26 6.32
C LYS A 48 -7.85 17.04 4.81
N TRP A 49 -6.94 17.74 4.13
CA TRP A 49 -6.71 17.60 2.69
C TRP A 49 -5.87 16.36 2.38
N GLY A 50 -5.00 16.02 3.33
CA GLY A 50 -4.12 14.88 3.30
C GLY A 50 -2.78 15.18 2.63
N PHE A 51 -1.79 14.35 2.92
CA PHE A 51 -0.43 14.49 2.41
C PHE A 51 0.19 13.11 2.16
N GLU A 52 1.26 13.08 1.37
CA GLU A 52 2.01 11.86 1.10
C GLU A 52 3.29 11.80 1.92
N PHE A 53 3.55 10.66 2.57
CA PHE A 53 4.78 10.44 3.34
C PHE A 53 5.15 8.96 3.33
N LEU A 54 6.43 8.64 3.06
CA LEU A 54 6.97 7.26 3.02
C LEU A 54 6.10 6.27 2.20
N GLY A 55 5.51 6.73 1.10
CA GLY A 55 4.68 5.87 0.25
C GLY A 55 3.25 5.64 0.76
N TYR A 56 2.85 6.34 1.81
CA TYR A 56 1.47 6.43 2.28
C TYR A 56 0.86 7.78 1.87
N LYS A 57 -0.44 7.77 1.65
CA LYS A 57 -1.31 8.94 1.58
C LYS A 57 -2.10 8.96 2.89
N ILE A 58 -1.86 9.99 3.70
CA ILE A 58 -2.45 10.16 5.02
C ILE A 58 -3.53 11.24 4.90
N LYS A 59 -4.75 10.96 5.35
CA LYS A 59 -5.86 11.91 5.30
C LYS A 59 -6.78 11.76 6.51
N GLN A 60 -7.33 12.87 6.99
CA GLN A 60 -8.43 12.84 7.95
C GLN A 60 -9.74 12.52 7.23
N GLY A 61 -10.35 11.39 7.58
CA GLY A 61 -11.67 10.99 7.11
C GLY A 61 -12.79 11.57 7.98
N LYS A 62 -14.03 11.49 7.49
CA LYS A 62 -15.25 11.92 8.20
C LYS A 62 -15.63 11.03 9.41
N GLY A 63 -14.80 10.03 9.74
CA GLY A 63 -15.07 9.02 10.74
C GLY A 63 -15.96 7.88 10.25
N LEU A 64 -15.91 6.77 10.99
CA LEU A 64 -16.80 5.63 10.76
C LEU A 64 -18.21 6.01 11.21
N LYS A 65 -19.18 6.04 10.28
CA LYS A 65 -20.61 6.06 10.62
C LYS A 65 -21.02 4.64 11.03
N LEU A 66 -20.63 4.23 12.24
CA LEU A 66 -21.05 2.98 12.85
C LEU A 66 -22.10 3.27 13.93
N PRO A 67 -23.12 2.41 14.10
CA PRO A 67 -23.99 2.47 15.27
C PRO A 67 -23.15 2.45 16.54
N LYS A 68 -23.48 3.29 17.54
CA LYS A 68 -22.69 3.47 18.78
C LYS A 68 -22.29 2.14 19.43
N GLN A 69 -23.18 1.15 19.40
CA GLN A 69 -23.02 -0.20 19.95
C GLN A 69 -21.83 -0.98 19.34
N LYS A 70 -21.42 -0.69 18.10
CA LYS A 70 -20.30 -1.37 17.41
C LYS A 70 -18.96 -0.64 17.58
N ILE A 71 -18.94 0.52 18.23
CA ILE A 71 -17.73 1.33 18.42
C ILE A 71 -17.11 0.99 19.78
N LYS A 72 -16.21 0.00 19.81
CA LYS A 72 -15.48 -0.38 21.04
C LYS A 72 -14.48 0.70 21.51
N LYS A 73 -13.91 1.48 20.58
CA LYS A 73 -13.04 2.64 20.85
C LYS A 73 -13.26 3.69 19.76
N LYS A 74 -13.55 4.94 20.12
CA LYS A 74 -13.53 6.06 19.17
C LYS A 74 -12.08 6.47 18.91
N PRO A 75 -11.57 6.43 17.67
CA PRO A 75 -10.28 7.03 17.39
C PRO A 75 -10.37 8.54 17.64
N LYS A 76 -9.47 9.10 18.46
CA LYS A 76 -9.44 10.55 18.80
C LYS A 76 -9.35 11.43 17.56
N LEU A 77 -8.62 10.97 16.53
CA LEU A 77 -8.66 11.53 15.18
C LEU A 77 -8.95 10.41 14.18
N ASN A 78 -9.90 10.65 13.28
CA ASN A 78 -10.25 9.76 12.18
C ASN A 78 -9.19 9.80 11.05
N ILE A 79 -7.94 9.48 11.36
CA ILE A 79 -6.84 9.47 10.37
C ILE A 79 -6.80 8.12 9.67
N TYR A 80 -6.80 8.16 8.34
CA TYR A 80 -6.61 7.00 7.49
C TYR A 80 -5.31 7.16 6.73
N ALA A 81 -4.44 6.14 6.84
CA ALA A 81 -3.29 5.96 5.98
C ALA A 81 -3.62 4.86 4.95
N VAL A 82 -3.37 5.15 3.67
CA VAL A 82 -3.48 4.19 2.56
C VAL A 82 -2.22 4.25 1.70
N PRO A 83 -1.84 3.20 0.96
CA PRO A 83 -0.74 3.27 0.01
C PRO A 83 -1.01 4.36 -1.04
N LYS A 84 0.02 5.12 -1.43
CA LYS A 84 -0.12 6.11 -2.51
C LYS A 84 -0.42 5.42 -3.84
N ASP A 85 -1.15 6.11 -4.72
CA ASP A 85 -1.61 5.55 -6.00
C ASP A 85 -0.43 5.06 -6.87
N LYS A 86 0.69 5.81 -6.87
CA LYS A 86 1.92 5.42 -7.56
C LYS A 86 2.53 4.12 -7.03
N SER A 87 2.40 3.82 -5.74
CA SER A 87 2.87 2.57 -5.13
C SER A 87 1.98 1.40 -5.53
N ILE A 88 0.65 1.60 -5.51
CA ILE A 88 -0.32 0.59 -5.96
C ILE A 88 -0.09 0.27 -7.44
N LYS A 89 0.09 1.29 -8.28
CA LYS A 89 0.35 1.12 -9.72
C LYS A 89 1.63 0.33 -9.96
N ARG A 90 2.73 0.67 -9.28
CA ARG A 90 4.00 -0.06 -9.37
C ARG A 90 3.86 -1.54 -8.98
N PHE A 91 3.15 -1.82 -7.89
CA PHE A 91 2.86 -3.20 -7.48
C PHE A 91 2.07 -3.96 -8.55
N ILE A 92 0.99 -3.35 -9.08
CA ILE A 92 0.21 -3.93 -10.17
C ILE A 92 1.06 -4.19 -11.41
N ASP A 93 1.93 -3.25 -11.78
CA ASP A 93 2.78 -3.36 -12.96
C ASP A 93 3.85 -4.47 -12.79
N GLN A 94 4.43 -4.62 -11.59
CA GLN A 94 5.34 -5.73 -11.27
C GLN A 94 4.64 -7.09 -11.39
N ILE A 95 3.45 -7.25 -10.81
CA ILE A 95 2.69 -8.51 -10.95
C ILE A 95 2.33 -8.76 -12.42
N ARG A 96 1.93 -7.72 -13.16
CA ARG A 96 1.60 -7.80 -14.58
C ARG A 96 2.79 -8.25 -15.41
N ALA A 97 3.98 -7.75 -15.14
CA ALA A 97 5.21 -8.13 -15.83
C ALA A 97 5.52 -9.62 -15.67
N ASN A 98 5.27 -10.18 -14.48
CA ASN A 98 5.52 -11.60 -14.14
C ASN A 98 4.37 -12.55 -14.51
N THR A 99 3.23 -12.02 -15.00
CA THR A 99 2.01 -12.80 -15.33
C THR A 99 1.53 -12.53 -16.76
N LYS A 100 2.45 -12.23 -17.68
CA LYS A 100 2.12 -12.11 -19.11
C LYS A 100 1.74 -13.47 -19.67
N ARG A 101 0.68 -13.53 -20.49
CA ARG A 101 0.13 -14.81 -21.01
C ARG A 101 1.15 -15.65 -21.80
N LYS A 102 2.08 -15.00 -22.50
CA LYS A 102 3.10 -15.64 -23.34
C LYS A 102 4.31 -16.17 -22.57
N ILE A 103 4.39 -15.93 -21.25
CA ILE A 103 5.50 -16.47 -20.44
C ILE A 103 5.37 -18.00 -20.41
N PRO A 104 6.42 -18.74 -20.82
CA PRO A 104 6.43 -20.21 -20.91
C PRO A 104 6.70 -20.86 -19.55
N LEU A 105 6.13 -20.30 -18.48
CA LEU A 105 6.21 -20.85 -17.13
C LEU A 105 4.88 -21.49 -16.76
N THR A 106 4.95 -22.51 -15.92
CA THR A 106 3.81 -23.14 -15.28
C THR A 106 3.12 -22.19 -14.29
N LEU A 107 1.91 -22.55 -13.87
CA LEU A 107 1.19 -21.79 -12.85
C LEU A 107 1.97 -21.73 -11.53
N LYS A 108 2.65 -22.83 -11.15
CA LYS A 108 3.41 -22.93 -9.91
C LYS A 108 4.62 -22.00 -9.91
N GLU A 109 5.41 -22.04 -10.98
CA GLU A 109 6.59 -21.17 -11.13
C GLU A 109 6.22 -19.69 -11.10
N ILE A 110 5.11 -19.29 -11.75
CA ILE A 110 4.63 -17.91 -11.70
C ILE A 110 4.24 -17.51 -10.28
N ILE A 111 3.55 -18.40 -9.56
CA ILE A 111 3.16 -18.14 -8.17
C ILE A 111 4.40 -17.96 -7.31
N ASP A 112 5.42 -18.81 -7.49
CA ASP A 112 6.67 -18.71 -6.74
C ASP A 112 7.44 -17.42 -7.07
N LEU A 113 7.39 -16.94 -8.31
CA LEU A 113 7.96 -15.63 -8.71
C LEU A 113 7.24 -14.44 -8.08
N ILE A 114 5.90 -14.45 -8.03
CA ILE A 114 5.13 -13.30 -7.52
C ILE A 114 4.99 -13.30 -5.99
N ASN A 115 5.10 -14.46 -5.34
CA ASN A 115 4.91 -14.60 -3.90
C ASN A 115 5.82 -13.68 -3.06
N PRO A 116 7.13 -13.57 -3.32
CA PRO A 116 8.00 -12.62 -2.62
C PRO A 116 7.56 -11.16 -2.79
N ILE A 117 7.10 -10.78 -3.98
CA ILE A 117 6.61 -9.42 -4.30
C ILE A 117 5.36 -9.12 -3.49
N ILE A 118 4.38 -10.04 -3.52
CA ILE A 118 3.12 -9.93 -2.76
C ILE A 118 3.41 -9.85 -1.27
N ARG A 119 4.28 -10.73 -0.74
CA ARG A 119 4.63 -10.79 0.68
C ARG A 119 5.33 -9.52 1.14
N GLY A 120 6.32 -9.04 0.40
CA GLY A 120 7.05 -7.81 0.73
C GLY A 120 6.14 -6.59 0.74
N TRP A 121 5.37 -6.39 -0.33
CA TRP A 121 4.45 -5.26 -0.44
C TRP A 121 3.33 -5.33 0.60
N GLY A 122 2.76 -6.52 0.81
CA GLY A 122 1.73 -6.78 1.81
C GLY A 122 2.23 -6.49 3.23
N ASN A 123 3.42 -6.98 3.60
CA ASN A 123 4.01 -6.73 4.91
C ASN A 123 4.31 -5.25 5.18
N TYR A 124 4.74 -4.51 4.16
CA TYR A 124 4.96 -3.06 4.27
C TYR A 124 3.65 -2.31 4.55
N TYR A 125 2.57 -2.65 3.85
CA TYR A 125 1.30 -1.93 3.95
C TYR A 125 0.27 -2.54 4.93
N ARG A 126 0.53 -3.69 5.57
CA ARG A 126 -0.45 -4.42 6.40
C ARG A 126 -1.03 -3.61 7.58
N LYS A 127 -0.28 -2.63 8.09
CA LYS A 127 -0.70 -1.76 9.21
C LYS A 127 -1.61 -0.60 8.76
N ALA A 128 -1.71 -0.34 7.45
CA ALA A 128 -2.54 0.71 6.90
C ALA A 128 -4.00 0.27 6.72
N HIS A 129 -4.88 1.20 6.33
CA HIS A 129 -6.30 0.94 6.09
C HIS A 129 -6.53 0.29 4.73
N VAL A 130 -6.04 -0.94 4.57
CA VAL A 130 -5.90 -1.61 3.26
C VAL A 130 -6.79 -2.82 3.06
N ARG A 131 -7.64 -3.20 4.02
CA ARG A 131 -8.50 -4.40 3.90
C ARG A 131 -9.26 -4.48 2.58
N LYS A 132 -9.96 -3.41 2.19
CA LYS A 132 -10.71 -3.38 0.91
C LYS A 132 -9.77 -3.43 -0.31
N LEU A 133 -8.62 -2.75 -0.23
CA LEU A 133 -7.61 -2.74 -1.28
C LEU A 133 -6.99 -4.12 -1.49
N PHE A 134 -6.55 -4.77 -0.42
CA PHE A 134 -5.95 -6.12 -0.44
C PHE A 134 -6.94 -7.13 -1.02
N ASN A 135 -8.20 -7.14 -0.56
CA ASN A 135 -9.25 -7.99 -1.12
C ASN A 135 -9.47 -7.77 -2.63
N ARG A 136 -9.37 -6.52 -3.10
CA ARG A 136 -9.48 -6.20 -4.52
C ARG A 136 -8.27 -6.71 -5.30
N LEU A 137 -7.07 -6.54 -4.76
CA LEU A 137 -5.82 -7.01 -5.37
C LEU A 137 -5.75 -8.54 -5.42
N ASP A 138 -6.08 -9.24 -4.34
CA ASP A 138 -6.10 -10.72 -4.29
C ASP A 138 -7.01 -11.30 -5.38
N ARG A 139 -8.24 -10.78 -5.52
CA ARG A 139 -9.16 -11.19 -6.59
C ARG A 139 -8.62 -10.89 -7.98
N TRP A 140 -7.95 -9.75 -8.15
CA TRP A 140 -7.34 -9.37 -9.42
C TRP A 140 -6.14 -10.29 -9.77
N ILE A 141 -5.31 -10.64 -8.80
CA ILE A 141 -4.17 -11.57 -8.97
C ILE A 141 -4.69 -12.94 -9.41
N ILE A 142 -5.68 -13.50 -8.71
CA ILE A 142 -6.30 -14.79 -9.09
C ILE A 142 -6.81 -14.77 -10.54
N ARG A 143 -7.53 -13.71 -10.93
CA ARG A 143 -8.02 -13.56 -12.30
C ARG A 143 -6.89 -13.52 -13.32
N ARG A 144 -5.74 -12.91 -12.99
CA ARG A 144 -4.56 -12.92 -13.86
C ARG A 144 -3.96 -14.32 -13.98
N LEU A 145 -3.85 -15.05 -12.87
CA LEU A 145 -3.35 -16.42 -12.86
C LEU A 145 -4.21 -17.32 -13.74
N TRP A 146 -5.54 -17.23 -13.63
CA TRP A 146 -6.43 -17.93 -14.57
C TRP A 146 -6.23 -17.50 -16.01
N SER A 147 -6.07 -16.19 -16.27
CA SER A 147 -5.86 -15.71 -17.64
C SER A 147 -4.54 -16.20 -18.25
N HIS A 148 -3.50 -16.37 -17.42
CA HIS A 148 -2.24 -16.98 -17.86
C HIS A 148 -2.41 -18.50 -18.08
N GLN A 149 -3.04 -19.22 -17.15
CA GLN A 149 -3.20 -20.66 -17.23
C GLN A 149 -4.06 -21.08 -18.43
N PHE A 150 -5.19 -20.42 -18.64
CA PHE A 150 -6.15 -20.74 -19.72
C PHE A 150 -5.90 -19.93 -20.99
N LYS A 151 -4.84 -19.12 -21.02
CA LYS A 151 -4.41 -18.27 -22.16
C LYS A 151 -5.51 -17.35 -22.74
N ARG A 152 -6.59 -17.09 -22.00
CA ARG A 152 -7.75 -16.26 -22.43
C ARG A 152 -8.13 -15.28 -21.33
N TRP A 153 -8.60 -14.08 -21.70
CA TRP A 153 -9.13 -13.11 -20.71
C TRP A 153 -10.39 -13.67 -20.05
N ARG A 154 -11.41 -13.97 -20.86
CA ARG A 154 -12.70 -14.50 -20.40
C ARG A 154 -12.56 -16.01 -20.32
N ASN A 155 -12.49 -16.52 -19.10
CA ASN A 155 -12.32 -17.94 -18.82
C ASN A 155 -13.18 -18.34 -17.62
N SER A 156 -13.43 -19.64 -17.51
CA SER A 156 -14.13 -20.25 -16.37
C SER A 156 -13.14 -20.83 -15.36
N GLY A 157 -12.01 -20.15 -15.13
CA GLY A 157 -10.94 -20.65 -14.25
C GLY A 157 -11.42 -20.92 -12.83
N TRP A 158 -12.40 -20.16 -12.34
CA TRP A 158 -13.07 -20.39 -11.06
C TRP A 158 -13.76 -21.77 -10.95
N LYS A 159 -14.17 -22.38 -12.05
CA LYS A 159 -14.74 -23.74 -12.08
C LYS A 159 -13.66 -24.83 -12.06
N LYS A 160 -12.61 -24.66 -12.87
CA LYS A 160 -11.55 -25.68 -13.06
C LYS A 160 -10.42 -25.60 -12.02
N CYS A 161 -10.09 -24.40 -11.56
CA CYS A 161 -9.07 -24.13 -10.55
C CYS A 161 -9.58 -23.07 -9.57
N PRO A 162 -10.50 -23.42 -8.66
CA PRO A 162 -11.03 -22.50 -7.66
C PRO A 162 -9.92 -21.82 -6.84
N ALA A 163 -10.21 -20.63 -6.31
CA ALA A 163 -9.24 -19.86 -5.50
C ALA A 163 -8.66 -20.67 -4.33
N LYS A 164 -9.46 -21.59 -3.74
CA LYS A 164 -9.02 -22.50 -2.69
C LYS A 164 -7.83 -23.37 -3.14
N ILE A 165 -7.83 -23.86 -4.38
CA ILE A 165 -6.72 -24.65 -4.93
C ILE A 165 -5.47 -23.77 -5.08
N ILE A 166 -5.63 -22.56 -5.62
CA ILE A 166 -4.53 -21.61 -5.80
C ILE A 166 -3.84 -21.27 -4.46
N TYR A 167 -4.63 -21.05 -3.40
CA TYR A 167 -4.08 -20.77 -2.07
C TYR A 167 -3.52 -22.03 -1.39
N ASN A 168 -4.24 -23.15 -1.41
CA ASN A 168 -3.89 -24.30 -0.58
C ASN A 168 -2.85 -25.21 -1.22
N GLN A 169 -2.97 -25.48 -2.53
CA GLN A 169 -2.10 -26.38 -3.27
C GLN A 169 -0.89 -25.61 -3.82
N PHE A 170 -1.12 -24.50 -4.51
CA PHE A 170 -0.03 -23.73 -5.12
C PHE A 170 0.66 -22.76 -4.16
N LYS A 171 0.10 -22.57 -2.95
CA LYS A 171 0.64 -21.71 -1.88
C LYS A 171 0.77 -20.23 -2.28
N LEU A 172 -0.21 -19.71 -3.02
CA LEU A 172 -0.27 -18.27 -3.30
C LEU A 172 -0.39 -17.49 -1.98
N VAL A 173 0.41 -16.44 -1.81
CA VAL A 173 0.30 -15.53 -0.67
C VAL A 173 -0.99 -14.70 -0.81
N ASN A 174 -1.81 -14.73 0.23
CA ASN A 174 -3.05 -13.94 0.31
C ASN A 174 -2.77 -12.63 1.07
N LEU A 175 -2.92 -11.46 0.42
CA LEU A 175 -2.66 -10.16 1.04
C LEU A 175 -3.54 -9.93 2.27
N THR A 176 -4.82 -10.28 2.19
CA THR A 176 -5.76 -10.06 3.31
C THR A 176 -5.38 -10.86 4.57
N SER A 177 -4.79 -12.05 4.40
CA SER A 177 -4.30 -12.87 5.51
C SER A 177 -3.08 -12.27 6.23
N LEU A 178 -2.36 -11.34 5.58
CA LEU A 178 -1.21 -10.65 6.18
C LEU A 178 -1.63 -9.54 7.17
N ILE A 179 -2.91 -9.14 7.17
CA ILE A 179 -3.43 -8.13 8.07
C ILE A 179 -3.54 -8.73 9.48
N PRO A 180 -2.79 -8.23 10.49
CA PRO A 180 -2.73 -8.87 11.81
C PRO A 180 -4.08 -9.05 12.50
N SER A 181 -5.01 -8.09 12.32
CA SER A 181 -6.34 -8.14 12.90
C SER A 181 -7.30 -9.12 12.22
N LEU A 182 -6.92 -9.67 11.06
CA LEU A 182 -7.68 -10.67 10.31
C LEU A 182 -6.98 -12.02 10.28
N ARG A 183 -5.76 -12.12 10.82
CA ARG A 183 -5.09 -13.40 11.00
C ARG A 183 -5.94 -14.20 11.97
N SER A 184 -6.58 -15.26 11.49
CA SER A 184 -7.17 -16.27 12.36
C SER A 184 -6.07 -16.68 13.34
N ARG A 185 -6.33 -16.53 14.64
CA ARG A 185 -5.49 -17.15 15.67
C ARG A 185 -5.73 -18.65 15.52
N SER A 186 -4.96 -19.28 14.65
CA SER A 186 -4.75 -20.72 14.62
C SER A 186 -3.66 -21.03 15.63
#